data_AF-A0A5C7S1T9-F1
#
_entry.id   AF-A0A5C7S1T9-F1
#
_cell.length_a   1.000
_cell.length_b   1.000
_cell.length_c   1.000
_cell.angle_alpha   90.00
_cell.angle_beta   90.00
_cell.angle_gamma   90.00
#
_symmetry.space_group_name_H-M   'P 1'
#
loop_
_entity.id
_entity.type
_entity.pdbx_description
1 polymer ?
#
loop_
_entity_poly.entity_id
_entity_poly.type
_entity_poly.pdbx_seq_one_letter_code
_entity_poly.pdbx_strand_id
1 'polypeptide(L)'
;MADRYNPLFLCADESCPVWPGRPITAHWGIDDPAAATDSPKQIHRAFTNAHHLLQRRIGLLQALKIEGLERLALKTRVRDIGQSS
;
A
#
# COMPACT_ATOMS: atom_id res chain seq x y z
N MET A 1 19.38 0.90 18.90
CA MET A 1 18.99 2.12 18.17
C MET A 1 18.16 1.66 16.98
N ALA A 2 16.84 1.54 17.16
CA ALA A 2 15.88 1.18 16.12
C ALA A 2 14.68 2.09 16.31
N ASP A 3 14.20 2.62 15.20
CA ASP A 3 13.52 3.89 15.07
C ASP A 3 12.14 3.92 15.74
N ARG A 4 11.87 5.03 16.43
CA ARG A 4 10.56 5.39 16.95
C ARG A 4 9.83 6.12 15.83
N TYR A 5 8.98 5.45 15.05
CA TYR A 5 7.95 6.17 14.30
C TYR A 5 6.68 5.32 14.13
N ASN A 6 5.59 5.95 14.51
CA ASN A 6 4.23 5.47 14.69
C ASN A 6 3.66 4.71 13.47
N PRO A 7 3.11 3.49 13.62
CA PRO A 7 2.63 2.68 12.51
C PRO A 7 1.21 3.06 12.12
N LEU A 8 1.03 3.67 10.94
CA LEU A 8 -0.27 3.63 10.25
C LEU A 8 -0.30 2.40 9.33
N PHE A 9 -0.21 1.23 9.95
CA PHE A 9 -0.73 -0.02 9.38
C PHE A 9 -2.04 -0.31 10.12
N LEU A 10 -3.00 -0.92 9.44
CA LEU A 10 -4.32 -1.27 9.93
C LEU A 10 -4.30 -2.42 10.97
N CYS A 11 -3.45 -2.31 11.99
CA CYS A 11 -3.41 -3.14 13.19
C CYS A 11 -2.96 -2.22 14.34
N ALA A 12 -3.87 -1.34 14.75
CA ALA A 12 -3.68 -0.58 15.98
C ALA A 12 -3.94 -1.43 17.25
N ASP A 13 -4.44 -2.68 17.11
CA ASP A 13 -4.81 -3.52 18.27
C ASP A 13 -4.80 -5.06 18.05
N GLU A 14 -4.52 -5.57 16.84
CA GLU A 14 -4.52 -7.01 16.56
C GLU A 14 -3.17 -7.50 16.03
N SER A 15 -2.75 -8.68 16.49
CA SER A 15 -1.47 -9.28 16.09
C SER A 15 -1.51 -9.62 14.60
N CYS A 16 -0.56 -9.10 13.81
CA CYS A 16 -0.46 -9.43 12.39
C CYS A 16 -0.38 -10.96 12.18
N PRO A 17 -1.09 -11.51 11.18
CA PRO A 17 -1.11 -12.95 10.94
C PRO A 17 0.29 -13.48 10.58
N VAL A 18 0.62 -14.68 11.08
CA VAL A 18 1.87 -15.36 10.76
C VAL A 18 1.78 -15.94 9.35
N TRP A 19 2.56 -15.40 8.42
CA TRP A 19 2.69 -15.94 7.08
C TRP A 19 3.80 -17.00 7.03
N PRO A 20 3.50 -18.28 6.71
CA PRO A 20 4.55 -19.29 6.57
C PRO A 20 5.48 -18.94 5.39
N GLY A 21 6.79 -19.08 5.59
CA GLY A 21 7.82 -18.78 4.59
C GLY A 21 8.51 -17.42 4.76
N ARG A 22 9.10 -16.89 3.68
CA ARG A 22 9.80 -15.58 3.65
C ARG A 22 9.14 -14.63 2.64
N PRO A 23 7.91 -14.17 2.89
CA PRO A 23 7.17 -13.33 1.95
C PRO A 23 7.95 -12.05 1.64
N ILE A 24 7.71 -11.52 0.44
CA ILE A 24 8.15 -10.17 0.10
C ILE A 24 7.05 -9.21 0.57
N THR A 25 7.43 -8.24 1.38
CA THR A 25 6.51 -7.24 1.94
C THR A 25 6.82 -5.86 1.37
N ALA A 26 5.76 -5.08 1.12
CA ALA A 26 5.83 -3.67 0.81
C ALA A 26 4.65 -2.96 1.46
N HIS A 27 4.83 -1.67 1.77
CA HIS A 27 3.78 -0.83 2.32
C HIS A 27 3.47 0.29 1.34
N TRP A 28 2.19 0.46 1.04
CA TRP A 28 1.68 1.45 0.10
C TRP A 28 0.68 2.35 0.81
N GLY A 29 1.20 3.36 1.50
CA GLY A 29 0.36 4.37 2.14
C GLY A 29 -0.55 5.06 1.12
N ILE A 30 -1.80 5.27 1.51
CA ILE A 30 -2.78 6.13 0.82
C ILE A 30 -3.38 7.05 1.88
N ASP A 31 -3.81 8.23 1.47
CA ASP A 31 -4.57 9.10 2.36
C ASP A 31 -5.89 8.42 2.73
N ASP A 32 -6.28 8.51 4.00
CA ASP A 32 -7.55 7.95 4.48
C ASP A 32 -8.73 8.80 3.97
N PRO A 33 -9.56 8.29 3.04
CA PRO A 33 -10.69 9.05 2.53
C PRO A 33 -11.78 9.27 3.57
N ALA A 34 -11.84 8.45 4.63
CA ALA A 34 -12.81 8.61 5.73
C ALA A 34 -12.46 9.77 6.67
N ALA A 35 -11.22 10.27 6.63
CA ALA A 35 -10.82 11.45 7.38
C ALA A 35 -11.40 12.77 6.78
N ALA A 36 -11.86 12.75 5.53
CA ALA A 36 -12.51 13.92 4.93
C ALA A 36 -13.94 14.08 5.48
N THR A 37 -14.22 15.20 6.17
CA THR A 37 -15.54 15.47 6.79
C THR A 37 -16.15 16.82 6.39
N ASP A 38 -15.46 17.60 5.57
CA ASP A 38 -15.82 18.99 5.27
C ASP A 38 -17.10 19.11 4.41
N SER A 39 -16.99 18.87 3.09
CA SER A 39 -18.10 19.01 2.14
C SER A 39 -18.32 17.72 1.34
N PRO A 40 -19.56 17.43 0.87
CA PRO A 40 -19.82 16.27 0.02
C PRO A 40 -18.90 16.18 -1.20
N LYS A 41 -18.52 17.33 -1.77
CA LYS A 41 -17.58 17.41 -2.89
C LYS A 41 -16.15 17.01 -2.48
N GLN A 42 -15.68 17.45 -1.32
CA GLN A 42 -14.37 17.07 -0.80
C GLN A 42 -14.32 15.59 -0.41
N ILE A 43 -15.38 15.08 0.23
CA ILE A 43 -15.53 13.66 0.55
C ILE A 43 -15.46 12.85 -0.75
N HIS A 44 -16.30 13.16 -1.73
CA HIS A 44 -16.30 12.46 -3.02
C HIS A 44 -14.91 12.46 -3.67
N ARG A 45 -14.25 13.64 -3.71
CA ARG A 45 -12.89 13.75 -4.25
C ARG A 45 -11.87 12.88 -3.49
N ALA A 46 -11.93 12.83 -2.17
CA ALA A 46 -11.04 12.00 -1.36
C ALA A 46 -11.19 10.51 -1.69
N PHE A 47 -12.44 10.02 -1.77
CA PHE A 47 -12.73 8.64 -2.16
C PHE A 47 -12.31 8.33 -3.61
N THR A 48 -12.60 9.23 -4.56
CA THR A 48 -12.18 9.05 -5.96
C THR A 48 -10.66 8.98 -6.09
N ASN A 49 -9.93 9.84 -5.38
CA ASN A 49 -8.47 9.84 -5.38
C ASN A 49 -7.90 8.53 -4.81
N ALA A 50 -8.40 8.10 -3.63
CA ALA A 50 -7.99 6.84 -3.01
C ALA A 50 -8.27 5.64 -3.94
N HIS A 51 -9.45 5.62 -4.57
CA HIS A 51 -9.82 4.59 -5.54
C HIS A 51 -8.88 4.54 -6.74
N HIS A 52 -8.63 5.67 -7.39
CA HIS A 52 -7.72 5.72 -8.55
C HIS A 52 -6.31 5.27 -8.21
N LEU A 53 -5.79 5.69 -7.05
CA LEU A 53 -4.47 5.31 -6.58
C LEU A 53 -4.37 3.80 -6.34
N LEU A 54 -5.37 3.22 -5.66
CA LEU A 54 -5.45 1.78 -5.43
C LEU A 54 -5.58 1.01 -6.75
N GLN A 55 -6.48 1.43 -7.64
CA GLN A 55 -6.70 0.78 -8.93
C GLN A 55 -5.41 0.77 -9.77
N ARG A 56 -4.67 1.88 -9.81
CA ARG A 56 -3.38 1.97 -10.51
C ARG A 56 -2.36 1.00 -9.93
N ARG A 57 -2.18 1.01 -8.61
CA ARG A 57 -1.20 0.16 -7.93
C ARG A 57 -1.50 -1.33 -8.08
N ILE A 58 -2.77 -1.71 -7.94
CA ILE A 58 -3.25 -3.09 -8.15
C ILE A 58 -3.02 -3.51 -9.61
N GLY A 59 -3.28 -2.63 -10.58
CA GLY A 59 -2.99 -2.89 -11.99
C GLY A 59 -1.51 -3.13 -12.26
N LEU A 60 -0.62 -2.31 -11.68
CA LEU A 60 0.83 -2.50 -11.79
C LEU A 60 1.30 -3.80 -11.15
N LEU A 61 0.73 -4.18 -10.00
CA LEU A 61 1.02 -5.44 -9.32
C LEU A 61 0.65 -6.64 -10.20
N GLN A 62 -0.55 -6.62 -10.79
CA GLN A 62 -1.02 -7.69 -11.69
C GLN A 62 -0.16 -7.80 -12.95
N ALA A 63 0.42 -6.70 -13.42
CA ALA A 63 1.29 -6.69 -14.60
C ALA A 63 2.71 -7.20 -14.33
N LEU A 64 3.10 -7.49 -13.07
CA LEU A 64 4.43 -8.02 -12.76
C LEU A 64 4.55 -9.48 -13.24
N LYS A 65 5.53 -9.73 -14.11
CA LYS A 65 5.94 -11.09 -14.51
C LYS A 65 6.83 -11.70 -13.43
N ILE A 66 6.21 -12.33 -12.43
CA ILE A 66 6.92 -12.88 -11.26
C ILE A 66 7.89 -14.01 -11.67
N GLU A 67 7.55 -14.82 -12.66
CA GLU A 67 8.33 -16.01 -13.07
C GLU A 67 9.74 -15.71 -13.62
N GLY A 68 10.08 -14.44 -13.86
CA GLY A 68 11.40 -14.02 -14.36
C GLY A 68 12.17 -13.08 -13.43
N LEU A 69 11.69 -12.83 -12.21
CA LEU A 69 12.28 -11.85 -11.30
C LEU A 69 13.02 -12.50 -10.14
N GLU A 70 14.31 -12.17 -10.02
CA GLU A 70 15.10 -12.43 -8.82
C GLU A 70 14.47 -11.77 -7.59
N ARG A 71 14.62 -12.39 -6.41
CA ARG A 71 13.94 -11.97 -5.17
C ARG A 71 14.20 -10.50 -4.81
N LEU A 72 15.42 -10.02 -5.02
CA LEU A 72 15.76 -8.62 -4.76
C LEU A 72 15.08 -7.67 -5.75
N ALA A 73 15.04 -8.04 -7.04
CA ALA A 73 14.36 -7.28 -8.07
C ALA A 73 12.85 -7.20 -7.79
N LEU A 74 12.23 -8.32 -7.40
CA LEU A 74 10.81 -8.36 -7.03
C LEU A 74 10.53 -7.46 -5.81
N LYS A 75 11.38 -7.50 -4.77
CA LYS A 75 11.25 -6.59 -3.61
C LYS A 75 11.34 -5.12 -3.98
N THR A 76 12.21 -4.76 -4.93
CA THR A 76 12.33 -3.39 -5.42
C THR A 76 11.09 -3.01 -6.23
N ARG A 77 10.67 -3.82 -7.20
CA ARG A 77 9.48 -3.56 -8.03
C ARG A 77 8.21 -3.36 -7.21
N VAL A 78 7.96 -4.23 -6.23
CA VAL A 78 6.77 -4.13 -5.37
C VAL A 78 6.85 -2.87 -4.49
N ARG A 79 8.03 -2.42 -4.06
CA ARG A 79 8.18 -1.14 -3.35
C ARG A 79 7.89 0.06 -4.25
N ASP A 80 8.40 0.03 -5.48
CA ASP A 80 8.27 1.15 -6.43
C ASP A 80 6.83 1.38 -6.88
N ILE A 81 5.99 0.34 -6.91
CA ILE A 81 4.54 0.49 -7.12
C ILE A 81 3.92 1.44 -6.09
N GLY A 82 4.42 1.44 -4.85
CA GLY A 82 3.96 2.37 -3.81
C GLY A 82 4.25 3.84 -4.09
N GLN A 83 5.22 4.12 -4.97
CA GLN A 83 5.61 5.47 -5.35
C GLN A 83 4.86 5.98 -6.59
N SER A 84 4.08 5.13 -7.26
CA SER A 84 3.25 5.59 -8.37
C SER A 84 2.06 6.39 -7.82
N SER A 85 1.96 7.66 -8.24
CA SER A 85 0.85 8.59 -7.95
C SER A 85 -0.37 8.36 -8.82
#